data_AF-A0A318XUE9-F1
#
_entry.id   AF-A0A318XUE9-F1
#
_cell.length_a   1.000
_cell.length_b   1.000
_cell.length_c   1.000
_cell.angle_alpha   90.00
_cell.angle_beta   90.00
_cell.angle_gamma   90.00
#
_symmetry.space_group_name_H-M   'P 1'
#
loop_
_entity.id
_entity.type
_entity.pdbx_description
1 polymer ?
#
loop_
_entity_poly.entity_id
_entity_poly.type
_entity_poly.pdbx_seq_one_letter_code
_entity_poly.pdbx_strand_id
1 'polypeptide(L)'
;MEIIFLGAKSKLKRKILLWCIGAGLPVLLFLSVLFIACLMPLLIFGGEDIYKSPVTYDQYYGAESGGAAFKLSGKGEYFFPVDTEKIIIDSGFGMRMHPILKTLKMHTGIDIDCETGTIIYAAESGTVSFAGESGGYGNLIKITHQNGYVTYYAHLSKILVPESSIVDRGQVIAYAGSTGLSTGPHLHFEVRKNNEPVDPSTYLGLVRDIPDVLPDDLKYIEINTDNLKKWLNARNSILADEPYTSGIVNAAKEYNVNPILLFAITGQEQSFVPRTGKNAVKIANNPFNVYHSWYEYNTNVNDSAKIAANTIIKLSKGRPESVNPLAWINLRGGAGGYAEDPNWWVGVSMIFQKIKSSI
;
A
#
# COMPACT_ATOMS: atom_id res chain seq x y z
N MET A 1 -12.24 -76.43 -42.87
CA MET A 1 -11.60 -75.10 -42.91
C MET A 1 -12.12 -74.24 -41.74
N GLU A 2 -12.05 -74.73 -40.49
CA GLU A 2 -12.70 -74.07 -39.34
C GLU A 2 -11.84 -73.94 -38.07
N ILE A 3 -10.67 -74.58 -37.99
CA ILE A 3 -9.86 -74.61 -36.76
C ILE A 3 -8.92 -73.38 -36.65
N ILE A 4 -8.66 -72.66 -37.74
CA ILE A 4 -7.70 -71.55 -37.77
C ILE A 4 -8.32 -70.22 -37.25
N PHE A 5 -9.65 -70.06 -37.32
CA PHE A 5 -10.32 -68.82 -36.91
C PHE A 5 -10.49 -68.65 -35.40
N LEU A 6 -10.47 -69.73 -34.61
CA LEU A 6 -10.62 -69.67 -33.14
C LEU A 6 -9.35 -69.20 -32.43
N GLY A 7 -8.16 -69.52 -32.95
CA GLY A 7 -6.87 -69.13 -32.34
C GLY A 7 -6.49 -67.66 -32.54
N ALA A 8 -6.97 -67.01 -33.60
CA ALA A 8 -6.71 -65.59 -33.86
C ALA A 8 -7.56 -64.68 -32.96
N LYS A 9 -8.82 -65.05 -32.70
CA LYS A 9 -9.72 -64.30 -31.80
C LYS A 9 -9.22 -64.27 -30.34
N SER A 10 -8.61 -65.35 -29.84
CA SER A 10 -8.10 -65.40 -28.46
C SER A 10 -6.83 -64.56 -28.26
N LYS A 11 -5.91 -64.55 -29.24
CA LYS A 11 -4.70 -63.71 -29.20
C LYS A 11 -5.02 -62.22 -29.30
N LEU A 12 -6.01 -61.84 -30.12
CA LEU A 12 -6.44 -60.45 -30.25
C LEU A 12 -7.10 -59.93 -28.95
N LYS A 13 -7.98 -60.74 -28.34
CA LYS A 13 -8.57 -60.41 -27.03
C LYS A 13 -7.51 -60.22 -25.94
N ARG A 14 -6.46 -61.05 -25.93
CA ARG A 14 -5.36 -60.94 -24.94
C ARG A 14 -4.51 -59.69 -25.13
N LYS A 15 -4.25 -59.26 -26.38
CA LYS A 15 -3.53 -58.01 -26.69
C LYS A 15 -4.34 -56.77 -26.33
N ILE A 16 -5.63 -56.75 -26.61
CA ILE A 16 -6.53 -55.64 -26.22
C ILE A 16 -6.59 -55.53 -24.70
N LEU A 17 -6.73 -56.65 -23.99
CA LEU A 17 -6.76 -56.67 -22.52
C LEU A 17 -5.45 -56.14 -21.91
N LEU A 18 -4.28 -56.53 -22.46
CA LEU A 18 -2.97 -56.02 -22.03
C LEU A 18 -2.79 -54.52 -22.33
N TRP A 19 -3.34 -54.03 -23.44
CA TRP A 19 -3.31 -52.60 -23.78
C TRP A 19 -4.21 -51.77 -22.86
N CYS A 20 -5.41 -52.28 -22.54
CA CYS A 20 -6.33 -51.66 -21.58
C CYS A 20 -5.75 -51.61 -20.17
N ILE A 21 -5.03 -52.65 -19.72
CA ILE A 21 -4.46 -52.71 -18.36
C ILE A 21 -3.14 -51.92 -18.27
N GLY A 22 -2.29 -51.96 -19.30
CA GLY A 22 -0.95 -51.34 -19.27
C GLY A 22 -0.94 -49.83 -19.56
N ALA A 23 -1.72 -49.38 -20.55
CA ALA A 23 -1.73 -47.97 -20.98
C ALA A 23 -3.09 -47.30 -20.81
N GLY A 24 -4.20 -48.02 -20.98
CA GLY A 24 -5.55 -47.47 -20.87
C GLY A 24 -5.93 -47.07 -19.43
N LEU A 25 -5.66 -47.94 -18.45
CA LEU A 25 -6.06 -47.71 -17.06
C LEU A 25 -5.36 -46.51 -16.40
N PRO A 26 -4.03 -46.31 -16.57
CA PRO A 26 -3.35 -45.12 -16.04
C PRO A 26 -3.86 -43.82 -16.68
N VAL A 27 -4.14 -43.83 -17.99
CA VAL A 27 -4.68 -42.67 -18.70
C VAL A 27 -6.10 -42.34 -18.24
N LEU A 28 -6.96 -43.36 -18.07
CA LEU A 28 -8.31 -43.18 -17.54
C LEU A 28 -8.30 -42.67 -16.09
N LEU A 29 -7.40 -43.18 -15.24
CA LEU A 29 -7.21 -42.68 -13.88
C LEU A 29 -6.73 -41.23 -13.89
N PHE A 30 -5.74 -40.89 -14.71
CA PHE A 30 -5.23 -39.53 -14.83
C PHE A 30 -6.30 -38.54 -15.32
N LEU A 31 -7.08 -38.94 -16.33
CA LEU A 31 -8.21 -38.15 -16.83
C LEU A 31 -9.32 -37.99 -15.80
N SER A 32 -9.61 -39.03 -14.99
CA SER A 32 -10.61 -38.95 -13.92
C SER A 32 -10.17 -38.01 -12.79
N VAL A 33 -8.87 -37.99 -12.44
CA VAL A 33 -8.32 -37.05 -11.45
C VAL A 33 -8.38 -35.61 -11.97
N LEU A 34 -8.04 -35.37 -13.24
CA LEU A 34 -8.19 -34.06 -13.87
C LEU A 34 -9.64 -33.59 -13.95
N PHE A 35 -10.56 -34.51 -14.25
CA PHE A 35 -11.99 -34.22 -14.32
C PHE A 35 -12.55 -33.87 -12.93
N ILE A 36 -12.19 -34.64 -11.89
CA ILE A 36 -12.55 -34.34 -10.50
C ILE A 36 -11.94 -33.01 -10.04
N ALA A 37 -10.67 -32.74 -10.37
CA ALA A 37 -10.01 -31.48 -10.04
C ALA A 37 -10.67 -30.26 -10.74
N CYS A 38 -11.22 -30.43 -11.94
CA CYS A 38 -11.97 -29.38 -12.64
C CYS A 38 -13.41 -29.20 -12.13
N LEU A 39 -14.05 -30.27 -11.64
CA LEU A 39 -15.45 -30.24 -11.17
C LEU A 39 -15.61 -29.95 -9.68
N MET A 40 -14.59 -30.21 -8.85
CA MET A 40 -14.63 -29.89 -7.43
C MET A 40 -14.87 -28.39 -7.16
N PRO A 41 -14.26 -27.44 -7.89
CA PRO A 41 -14.61 -26.02 -7.76
C PRO A 41 -16.09 -25.76 -8.08
N LEU A 42 -16.65 -26.38 -9.12
CA LEU A 42 -18.06 -26.21 -9.48
C LEU A 42 -19.03 -26.79 -8.43
N LEU A 43 -18.68 -27.90 -7.78
CA LEU A 43 -19.51 -28.53 -6.74
C LEU A 43 -19.37 -27.86 -5.37
N ILE A 44 -18.24 -27.22 -5.08
CA ILE A 44 -17.99 -26.49 -3.82
C ILE A 44 -18.50 -25.04 -3.91
N PHE A 45 -18.44 -24.42 -5.09
CA PHE A 45 -18.76 -23.00 -5.31
C PHE A 45 -20.04 -22.75 -6.12
N GLY A 46 -20.79 -23.80 -6.47
CA GLY A 46 -22.03 -23.74 -7.27
C GLY A 46 -23.27 -23.22 -6.54
N GLY A 47 -23.15 -22.14 -5.76
CA GLY A 47 -24.28 -21.40 -5.21
C GLY A 47 -24.61 -20.19 -6.08
N GLU A 48 -25.76 -20.19 -6.75
CA GLU A 48 -26.23 -19.15 -7.69
C GLU A 48 -26.49 -17.75 -7.08
N ASP A 49 -26.24 -17.52 -5.78
CA ASP A 49 -26.62 -16.27 -5.10
C ASP A 49 -25.47 -15.26 -4.87
N ILE A 50 -24.25 -15.52 -5.34
CA ILE A 50 -23.06 -14.68 -5.03
C ILE A 50 -22.80 -13.58 -6.10
N TYR A 51 -23.47 -13.63 -7.25
CA TYR A 51 -23.15 -12.77 -8.42
C TYR A 51 -24.08 -11.57 -8.68
N LYS A 52 -24.71 -10.99 -7.64
CA LYS A 52 -25.40 -9.69 -7.81
C LYS A 52 -24.45 -8.54 -7.52
N SER A 53 -23.69 -8.13 -8.52
CA SER A 53 -22.90 -6.89 -8.52
C SER A 53 -23.82 -5.67 -8.72
N PRO A 54 -23.87 -4.68 -7.80
CA PRO A 54 -24.79 -3.56 -7.92
C PRO A 54 -24.04 -2.25 -8.16
N VAL A 55 -23.38 -2.05 -9.31
CA VAL A 55 -22.90 -0.70 -9.65
C VAL A 55 -22.77 -0.48 -11.15
N THR A 56 -23.34 0.62 -11.65
CA THR A 56 -23.26 1.07 -13.05
C THR A 56 -22.07 2.00 -13.30
N TYR A 57 -21.59 1.99 -14.55
CA TYR A 57 -20.37 2.62 -15.09
C TYR A 57 -20.11 4.09 -14.69
N ASP A 58 -21.14 4.92 -14.48
CA ASP A 58 -20.95 6.36 -14.22
C ASP A 58 -20.50 6.72 -12.79
N GLN A 59 -20.57 5.78 -11.83
CA GLN A 59 -19.99 5.97 -10.47
C GLN A 59 -18.49 5.63 -10.39
N TYR A 60 -17.88 5.16 -11.49
CA TYR A 60 -16.60 4.46 -11.50
C TYR A 60 -15.36 5.37 -11.69
N TYR A 61 -15.50 6.60 -12.20
CA TYR A 61 -14.36 7.47 -12.55
C TYR A 61 -14.15 8.74 -11.68
N GLY A 62 -14.76 8.83 -10.49
CA GLY A 62 -14.59 10.00 -9.59
C GLY A 62 -13.45 9.91 -8.56
N ALA A 63 -12.65 8.84 -8.55
CA ALA A 63 -11.60 8.66 -7.54
C ALA A 63 -10.29 9.32 -7.99
N GLU A 64 -10.25 10.65 -7.84
CA GLU A 64 -9.04 11.46 -8.00
C GLU A 64 -7.84 10.83 -7.27
N SER A 65 -6.69 10.86 -7.93
CA SER A 65 -5.37 10.69 -7.32
C SER A 65 -5.03 11.87 -6.41
N GLY A 66 -5.96 12.24 -5.51
CA GLY A 66 -5.78 13.31 -4.55
C GLY A 66 -4.93 12.85 -3.38
N GLY A 67 -4.15 13.77 -2.82
CA GLY A 67 -3.40 13.58 -1.60
C GLY A 67 -4.23 12.97 -0.47
N ALA A 68 -3.55 12.42 0.52
CA ALA A 68 -4.23 11.88 1.69
C ALA A 68 -4.72 13.03 2.58
N ALA A 69 -5.96 12.94 3.07
CA ALA A 69 -6.49 13.88 4.05
C ALA A 69 -5.85 13.64 5.43
N PHE A 70 -5.54 14.73 6.13
CA PHE A 70 -5.00 14.74 7.48
C PHE A 70 -5.79 15.71 8.36
N LYS A 71 -5.62 15.56 9.67
CA LYS A 71 -6.08 16.49 10.70
C LYS A 71 -4.95 16.80 11.67
N LEU A 72 -5.04 17.94 12.32
CA LEU A 72 -4.15 18.29 13.41
C LEU A 72 -4.59 17.55 14.68
N SER A 73 -3.66 16.84 15.30
CA SER A 73 -3.88 16.18 16.60
C SER A 73 -3.94 17.15 17.78
N GLY A 74 -3.59 18.42 17.57
CA GLY A 74 -3.38 19.41 18.64
C GLY A 74 -2.11 19.16 19.47
N LYS A 75 -1.31 18.13 19.12
CA LYS A 75 -0.05 17.77 19.80
C LYS A 75 1.20 18.17 19.01
N GLY A 76 1.04 18.87 17.89
CA GLY A 76 2.17 19.38 17.10
C GLY A 76 2.95 20.42 17.90
N GLU A 77 4.27 20.33 17.85
CA GLU A 77 5.16 21.35 18.42
C GLU A 77 5.14 22.62 17.56
N TYR A 78 5.00 22.45 16.24
CA TYR A 78 5.06 23.52 15.25
C TYR A 78 3.67 23.90 14.78
N PHE A 79 3.51 25.18 14.43
CA PHE A 79 2.31 25.72 13.82
C PHE A 79 2.15 25.18 12.38
N PHE A 80 0.91 24.89 11.99
CA PHE A 80 0.64 24.40 10.64
C PHE A 80 0.85 25.53 9.61
N PRO A 81 1.72 25.36 8.60
CA PRO A 81 2.26 26.49 7.85
C PRO A 81 1.36 27.01 6.72
N VAL A 82 0.21 26.38 6.45
CA VAL A 82 -0.68 26.74 5.33
C VAL A 82 -2.06 27.14 5.86
N ASP A 83 -2.58 28.27 5.39
CA ASP A 83 -3.96 28.68 5.64
C ASP A 83 -4.93 27.88 4.74
N THR A 84 -5.44 26.76 5.25
CA THR A 84 -6.39 25.92 4.50
C THR A 84 -7.45 25.31 5.43
N GLU A 85 -8.66 25.16 4.90
CA GLU A 85 -9.76 24.47 5.58
C GLU A 85 -9.56 22.95 5.64
N LYS A 86 -8.84 22.39 4.67
CA LYS A 86 -8.58 20.94 4.57
C LYS A 86 -7.09 20.69 4.41
N ILE A 87 -6.55 19.83 5.27
CA ILE A 87 -5.15 19.44 5.18
C ILE A 87 -5.06 18.23 4.28
N ILE A 88 -4.54 18.44 3.07
CA ILE A 88 -4.28 17.39 2.10
C ILE A 88 -2.76 17.33 1.90
N ILE A 89 -2.20 16.14 2.11
CA ILE A 89 -0.78 15.88 1.86
C ILE A 89 -0.68 15.05 0.58
N ASP A 90 -0.24 15.69 -0.49
CA ASP A 90 -0.08 15.09 -1.82
C ASP A 90 1.06 14.08 -1.84
N SER A 91 2.14 14.40 -1.15
CA SER A 91 3.29 13.52 -1.01
C SER A 91 3.91 13.61 0.37
N GLY A 92 4.09 12.45 1.01
CA GLY A 92 4.76 12.34 2.31
C GLY A 92 6.29 12.36 2.21
N PHE A 93 6.95 12.47 3.37
CA PHE A 93 8.40 12.33 3.53
C PHE A 93 8.87 10.89 3.27
N GLY A 94 10.02 10.71 2.63
CA GLY A 94 10.61 9.38 2.41
C GLY A 94 11.00 9.09 0.96
N MET A 95 11.50 7.88 0.72
CA MET A 95 11.93 7.44 -0.61
C MET A 95 10.71 7.27 -1.51
N ARG A 96 10.68 7.96 -2.65
CA ARG A 96 9.60 7.83 -3.63
C ARG A 96 10.11 7.91 -5.06
N MET A 97 9.29 7.44 -5.99
CA MET A 97 9.51 7.72 -7.41
C MET A 97 9.29 9.21 -7.64
N HIS A 98 10.32 9.90 -8.10
CA HIS A 98 10.22 11.31 -8.40
C HIS A 98 9.26 11.51 -9.58
N PRO A 99 8.24 12.40 -9.47
CA PRO A 99 7.13 12.48 -10.42
C PRO A 99 7.60 12.91 -11.82
N ILE A 100 8.62 13.78 -11.87
CA ILE A 100 9.20 14.29 -13.12
C ILE A 100 10.36 13.39 -13.61
N LEU A 101 11.38 13.18 -12.77
CA LEU A 101 12.59 12.45 -13.15
C LEU A 101 12.41 10.93 -13.31
N LYS A 102 11.29 10.36 -12.81
CA LYS A 102 11.01 8.92 -12.84
C LYS A 102 12.14 8.06 -12.27
N THR A 103 12.82 8.56 -11.24
CA THR A 103 13.86 7.86 -10.47
C THR A 103 13.51 7.85 -8.99
N LEU A 104 14.00 6.84 -8.26
CA LEU A 104 13.84 6.74 -6.81
C LEU A 104 14.66 7.84 -6.14
N LYS A 105 13.99 8.78 -5.48
CA LYS A 105 14.61 9.94 -4.85
C LYS A 105 13.99 10.17 -3.47
N MET A 106 14.84 10.54 -2.52
CA MET A 106 14.40 10.95 -1.20
C MET A 106 13.56 12.23 -1.33
N HIS A 107 12.32 12.18 -0.87
CA HIS A 107 11.50 13.34 -0.64
C HIS A 107 11.80 13.89 0.76
N THR A 108 12.44 15.05 0.81
CA THR A 108 13.01 15.63 2.02
C THR A 108 12.01 16.42 2.86
N GLY A 109 10.75 16.44 2.46
CA GLY A 109 9.66 17.14 3.14
C GLY A 109 8.31 16.50 2.88
N ILE A 110 7.26 17.27 3.11
CA ILE A 110 5.89 16.96 2.70
C ILE A 110 5.40 18.00 1.70
N ASP A 111 4.57 17.55 0.76
CA ASP A 111 3.89 18.43 -0.20
C ASP A 111 2.46 18.64 0.32
N ILE A 112 2.14 19.86 0.75
CA ILE A 112 0.83 20.26 1.26
C ILE A 112 0.07 20.92 0.11
N ASP A 113 -1.06 20.34 -0.27
CA ASP A 113 -1.91 20.87 -1.34
C ASP A 113 -2.47 22.24 -0.94
N CYS A 114 -2.30 23.22 -1.83
CA CYS A 114 -2.83 24.56 -1.65
C CYS A 114 -2.77 25.35 -2.96
N GLU A 115 -3.72 26.26 -3.14
CA GLU A 115 -3.77 27.11 -4.33
C GLU A 115 -2.66 28.17 -4.35
N THR A 116 -2.30 28.65 -5.53
CA THR A 116 -1.38 29.78 -5.66
C THR A 116 -1.97 31.01 -4.99
N GLY A 117 -1.19 31.68 -4.14
CA GLY A 117 -1.65 32.82 -3.36
C GLY A 117 -2.11 32.48 -1.94
N THR A 118 -2.21 31.19 -1.58
CA THR A 118 -2.53 30.77 -0.20
C THR A 118 -1.50 31.32 0.78
N ILE A 119 -1.95 31.81 1.95
CA ILE A 119 -1.07 32.38 2.98
C ILE A 119 -0.19 31.28 3.57
N ILE A 120 1.12 31.58 3.67
CA ILE A 120 2.10 30.73 4.34
C ILE A 120 2.59 31.39 5.63
N TYR A 121 2.54 30.63 6.72
CA TYR A 121 2.96 31.04 8.05
C TYR A 121 4.31 30.42 8.44
N ALA A 122 5.08 31.12 9.27
CA ALA A 122 6.23 30.53 9.96
C ALA A 122 5.75 29.46 10.95
N ALA A 123 6.20 28.23 10.76
CA ALA A 123 5.83 27.09 11.61
C ALA A 123 6.38 27.22 13.04
N GLU A 124 7.49 27.93 13.24
CA GLU A 124 8.07 28.22 14.55
C GLU A 124 8.86 29.53 14.51
N SER A 125 8.99 30.22 15.64
CA SER A 125 9.77 31.45 15.78
C SER A 125 11.24 31.20 15.43
N GLY A 126 11.88 32.19 14.83
CA GLY A 126 13.29 32.07 14.44
C GLY A 126 13.80 33.21 13.60
N THR A 127 14.98 33.00 13.01
CA THR A 127 15.63 33.95 12.11
C THR A 127 15.60 33.41 10.70
N VAL A 128 15.15 34.22 9.74
CA VAL A 128 15.18 33.91 8.31
C VAL A 128 16.65 33.83 7.87
N SER A 129 17.15 32.62 7.66
CA SER A 129 18.54 32.37 7.25
C SER A 129 18.73 32.38 5.73
N PHE A 130 17.63 32.37 4.97
CA PHE A 130 17.64 32.54 3.52
C PHE A 130 16.25 32.96 3.02
N ALA A 131 16.18 33.86 2.06
CA ALA A 131 14.96 34.22 1.35
C ALA A 131 15.25 34.61 -0.11
N GLY A 132 14.88 33.77 -1.08
CA GLY A 132 15.12 34.02 -2.50
C GLY A 132 14.93 32.80 -3.39
N GLU A 133 15.34 32.91 -4.66
CA GLU A 133 15.29 31.80 -5.61
C GLU A 133 16.38 30.76 -5.33
N SER A 134 16.03 29.46 -5.37
CA SER A 134 16.93 28.35 -5.05
C SER A 134 16.67 27.13 -5.94
N GLY A 135 17.01 27.24 -7.22
CA GLY A 135 17.01 26.13 -8.16
C GLY A 135 15.70 25.34 -8.18
N GLY A 136 15.77 24.03 -7.90
CA GLY A 136 14.60 23.15 -7.90
C GLY A 136 13.49 23.54 -6.91
N TYR A 137 13.83 24.22 -5.80
CA TYR A 137 12.85 24.71 -4.84
C TYR A 137 12.07 25.94 -5.32
N GLY A 138 12.51 26.59 -6.41
CA GLY A 138 11.94 27.88 -6.81
C GLY A 138 12.20 28.95 -5.74
N ASN A 139 11.21 29.78 -5.44
CA ASN A 139 11.30 30.71 -4.33
C ASN A 139 11.23 29.96 -3.00
N LEU A 140 12.23 30.19 -2.16
CA LEU A 140 12.47 29.45 -0.93
C LEU A 140 12.71 30.42 0.23
N ILE A 141 12.09 30.11 1.37
CA ILE A 141 12.44 30.67 2.68
C ILE A 141 13.03 29.56 3.54
N LYS A 142 14.10 29.86 4.28
CA LYS A 142 14.63 29.03 5.36
C LYS A 142 14.58 29.79 6.66
N ILE A 143 14.05 29.19 7.71
CA ILE A 143 14.01 29.78 9.06
C ILE A 143 14.80 28.88 10.00
N THR A 144 15.83 29.45 10.64
CA THR A 144 16.62 28.77 11.66
C THR A 144 16.02 29.03 13.04
N HIS A 145 15.78 27.95 13.79
CA HIS A 145 15.16 27.97 15.11
C HIS A 145 16.21 27.77 16.22
N GLN A 146 15.90 28.23 17.44
CA GLN A 146 16.83 28.20 18.58
C GLN A 146 17.24 26.78 19.04
N ASN A 147 16.45 25.77 18.69
CA ASN A 147 16.63 24.36 19.07
C ASN A 147 17.47 23.54 18.06
N GLY A 148 18.15 24.20 17.12
CA GLY A 148 18.99 23.53 16.11
C GLY A 148 18.22 22.95 14.93
N TYR A 149 16.94 23.31 14.79
CA TYR A 149 16.10 22.95 13.66
C TYR A 149 16.05 24.08 12.62
N VAL A 150 15.77 23.70 11.38
CA VAL A 150 15.52 24.63 10.27
C VAL A 150 14.28 24.21 9.52
N THR A 151 13.37 25.14 9.24
CA THR A 151 12.20 24.88 8.38
C THR A 151 12.39 25.50 7.00
N TYR A 152 11.97 24.77 5.97
CA TYR A 152 12.05 25.20 4.57
C TYR A 152 10.63 25.36 4.02
N TYR A 153 10.42 26.43 3.23
CA TYR A 153 9.14 26.74 2.58
C TYR A 153 9.41 27.03 1.11
N ALA A 154 9.09 26.09 0.23
CA ALA A 154 9.46 26.13 -1.18
C ALA A 154 8.27 26.29 -2.12
N HIS A 155 8.56 26.45 -3.41
CA HIS A 155 7.62 26.68 -4.51
C HIS A 155 6.78 27.96 -4.37
N LEU A 156 7.24 28.91 -3.55
CA LEU A 156 6.47 30.12 -3.20
C LEU A 156 6.21 30.98 -4.45
N SER A 157 5.03 31.62 -4.52
CA SER A 157 4.76 32.62 -5.56
C SER A 157 5.35 33.98 -5.19
N LYS A 158 5.39 34.30 -3.89
CA LYS A 158 5.89 35.57 -3.38
C LYS A 158 6.40 35.43 -1.95
N ILE A 159 7.58 36.01 -1.71
CA ILE A 159 8.22 36.11 -0.38
C ILE A 159 7.86 37.47 0.23
N LEU A 160 7.51 37.49 1.52
CA LEU A 160 7.10 38.71 2.23
C LEU A 160 8.10 39.15 3.31
N VAL A 161 9.06 38.29 3.66
CA VAL A 161 10.11 38.57 4.65
C VAL A 161 11.49 38.46 4.02
N PRO A 162 12.38 39.46 4.21
CA PRO A 162 13.76 39.37 3.74
C PRO A 162 14.63 38.50 4.65
N GLU A 163 15.78 38.07 4.13
CA GLU A 163 16.83 37.41 4.90
C GLU A 163 17.25 38.24 6.13
N SER A 164 17.69 37.56 7.20
CA SER A 164 18.03 38.11 8.51
C SER A 164 16.86 38.64 9.36
N SER A 165 15.62 38.57 8.87
CA SER A 165 14.44 38.95 9.67
C SER A 165 14.21 37.98 10.83
N ILE A 166 13.79 38.51 11.97
CA ILE A 166 13.22 37.71 13.06
C ILE A 166 11.72 37.56 12.76
N VAL A 167 11.21 36.33 12.86
CA VAL A 167 9.80 36.03 12.65
C VAL A 167 9.25 35.25 13.83
N ASP A 168 8.00 35.52 14.18
CA ASP A 168 7.28 34.80 15.22
C ASP A 168 6.54 33.59 14.66
N ARG A 169 6.33 32.57 15.48
CA ARG A 169 5.47 31.44 15.16
C ARG A 169 4.07 31.93 14.76
N GLY A 170 3.57 31.48 13.61
CA GLY A 170 2.28 31.89 13.05
C GLY A 170 2.33 33.22 12.29
N GLN A 171 3.50 33.87 12.17
CA GLN A 171 3.65 35.07 11.35
C GLN A 171 3.53 34.74 9.86
N VAL A 172 2.82 35.58 9.10
CA VAL A 172 2.76 35.49 7.64
C VAL A 172 4.13 35.79 7.04
N ILE A 173 4.65 34.88 6.23
CA ILE A 173 5.99 34.98 5.62
C ILE A 173 6.00 34.94 4.09
N ALA A 174 4.98 34.37 3.46
CA ALA A 174 4.93 34.18 2.02
C ALA A 174 3.52 33.86 1.51
N TYR A 175 3.42 33.72 0.18
CA TYR A 175 2.28 33.12 -0.50
C TYR A 175 2.72 31.86 -1.26
N ALA A 176 1.90 30.81 -1.19
CA ALA A 176 2.10 29.56 -1.92
C ALA A 176 2.08 29.77 -3.44
N GLY A 177 2.70 28.86 -4.18
CA GLY A 177 2.78 28.95 -5.64
C GLY A 177 3.20 27.63 -6.28
N SER A 178 3.80 27.74 -7.46
CA SER A 178 4.31 26.59 -8.23
C SER A 178 5.66 26.92 -8.90
N THR A 179 6.51 27.72 -8.25
CA THR A 179 7.82 28.11 -8.80
C THR A 179 8.85 26.97 -8.69
N GLY A 180 9.88 26.97 -9.54
CA GLY A 180 10.89 25.91 -9.55
C GLY A 180 10.40 24.61 -10.21
N LEU A 181 10.86 23.46 -9.72
CA LEU A 181 10.48 22.14 -10.24
C LEU A 181 9.23 21.61 -9.54
N SER A 182 8.06 22.14 -9.93
CA SER A 182 6.76 21.73 -9.40
C SER A 182 5.82 21.27 -10.53
N THR A 183 4.95 20.31 -10.23
CA THR A 183 3.89 19.84 -11.16
C THR A 183 2.57 20.61 -11.02
N GLY A 184 2.42 21.42 -9.98
CA GLY A 184 1.22 22.20 -9.69
C GLY A 184 1.33 22.97 -8.38
N PRO A 185 0.41 23.89 -8.07
CA PRO A 185 0.46 24.67 -6.84
C PRO A 185 0.44 23.79 -5.58
N HIS A 186 1.42 23.97 -4.70
CA HIS A 186 1.52 23.33 -3.38
C HIS A 186 2.61 24.02 -2.55
N LEU A 187 2.62 23.76 -1.23
CA LEU A 187 3.77 24.08 -0.38
C LEU A 187 4.62 22.81 -0.17
N HIS A 188 5.87 22.84 -0.64
CA HIS A 188 6.86 21.86 -0.19
C HIS A 188 7.49 22.34 1.12
N PHE A 189 7.22 21.62 2.20
CA PHE A 189 7.62 21.96 3.57
C PHE A 189 8.61 20.93 4.12
N GLU A 190 9.75 21.38 4.62
CA GLU A 190 10.73 20.50 5.27
C GLU A 190 10.99 20.93 6.71
N VAL A 191 11.30 19.96 7.55
CA VAL A 191 11.94 20.16 8.86
C VAL A 191 13.31 19.49 8.79
N ARG A 192 14.35 20.19 9.21
CA ARG A 192 15.71 19.65 9.28
C ARG A 192 16.27 19.78 10.68
N LYS A 193 16.97 18.76 11.15
CA LYS A 193 17.72 18.78 12.41
C LYS A 193 19.20 18.62 12.08
N ASN A 194 20.04 19.58 12.47
CA ASN A 194 21.46 19.56 12.12
C ASN A 194 21.69 19.38 10.60
N ASN A 195 20.88 20.05 9.77
CA ASN A 195 20.88 19.99 8.30
C ASN A 195 20.37 18.68 7.66
N GLU A 196 20.05 17.65 8.45
CA GLU A 196 19.44 16.41 7.99
C GLU A 196 17.91 16.50 7.96
N PRO A 197 17.25 16.17 6.83
CA PRO A 197 15.79 16.12 6.74
C PRO A 197 15.18 15.11 7.70
N VAL A 198 14.10 15.51 8.37
CA VAL A 198 13.28 14.66 9.24
C VAL A 198 11.81 14.79 8.84
N ASP A 199 10.99 13.76 9.11
CA ASP A 199 9.58 13.75 8.74
C ASP A 199 8.81 14.92 9.41
N PRO A 200 8.32 15.91 8.65
CA PRO A 200 7.59 17.05 9.18
C PRO A 200 6.27 16.70 9.86
N SER A 201 5.66 15.56 9.51
CA SER A 201 4.31 15.19 9.97
C SER A 201 4.21 15.12 11.49
N THR A 202 5.27 14.65 12.15
CA THR A 202 5.31 14.54 13.62
C THR A 202 5.35 15.91 14.28
N TYR A 203 6.14 16.85 13.75
CA TYR A 203 6.28 18.19 14.32
C TYR A 203 5.02 19.04 14.13
N LEU A 204 4.35 18.89 12.99
CA LEU A 204 3.08 19.53 12.70
C LEU A 204 1.89 18.84 13.40
N GLY A 205 2.12 17.71 14.08
CA GLY A 205 1.06 16.94 14.73
C GLY A 205 0.03 16.39 13.74
N LEU A 206 0.45 16.12 12.50
CA LEU A 206 -0.40 15.59 11.44
C LEU A 206 -0.75 14.13 11.74
N VAL A 207 -2.05 13.87 11.88
CA VAL A 207 -2.60 12.52 11.95
C VAL A 207 -3.47 12.32 10.74
N ARG A 208 -3.28 11.20 10.06
CA ARG A 208 -4.07 10.87 8.87
C ARG A 208 -5.54 10.83 9.25
N ASP A 209 -6.38 11.54 8.49
CA ASP A 209 -7.81 11.47 8.69
C ASP A 209 -8.34 10.25 7.93
N ILE A 210 -8.34 9.13 8.63
CA ILE A 210 -8.76 7.85 8.07
C ILE A 210 -10.28 7.80 8.18
N PRO A 211 -11.01 7.75 7.05
CA PRO A 211 -12.46 7.63 7.10
C PRO A 211 -12.82 6.28 7.72
N ASP A 212 -13.87 6.26 8.53
CA ASP A 212 -14.33 5.04 9.21
C ASP A 212 -15.07 4.11 8.25
N VAL A 213 -14.31 3.45 7.36
CA VAL A 213 -14.83 2.61 6.26
C VAL A 213 -14.57 1.13 6.46
N LEU A 214 -13.65 0.78 7.37
CA LEU A 214 -13.34 -0.60 7.71
C LEU A 214 -14.26 -1.06 8.84
N PRO A 215 -14.80 -2.30 8.78
CA PRO A 215 -15.46 -2.89 9.93
C PRO A 215 -14.45 -3.11 11.07
N ASP A 216 -14.94 -3.17 12.32
CA ASP A 216 -14.09 -3.17 13.52
C ASP A 216 -13.08 -4.33 13.57
N ASP A 217 -13.40 -5.46 12.96
CA ASP A 217 -12.51 -6.62 12.88
C ASP A 217 -11.31 -6.41 11.95
N LEU A 218 -11.42 -5.50 10.99
CA LEU A 218 -10.35 -5.11 10.06
C LEU A 218 -9.67 -3.78 10.45
N LYS A 219 -10.13 -3.10 11.50
CA LYS A 219 -9.42 -1.96 12.10
C LYS A 219 -8.16 -2.41 12.84
N TYR A 220 -7.28 -1.46 13.12
CA TYR A 220 -6.07 -1.75 13.84
C TYR A 220 -6.36 -2.36 15.22
N ILE A 221 -5.59 -3.40 15.54
CA ILE A 221 -5.49 -3.98 16.87
C ILE A 221 -4.02 -4.06 17.24
N GLU A 222 -3.74 -3.92 18.54
CA GLU A 222 -2.42 -4.24 19.06
C GLU A 222 -2.23 -5.76 19.05
N ILE A 223 -1.07 -6.22 18.60
CA ILE A 223 -0.72 -7.64 18.51
C ILE A 223 0.56 -7.93 19.28
N ASN A 224 0.71 -9.16 19.77
CA ASN A 224 1.97 -9.62 20.33
C ASN A 224 2.98 -9.89 19.19
N THR A 225 3.86 -8.92 18.96
CA THR A 225 4.86 -8.98 17.89
C THR A 225 5.82 -10.16 18.04
N ASP A 226 6.14 -10.61 19.26
CA ASP A 226 7.02 -11.76 19.48
C ASP A 226 6.35 -13.07 19.05
N ASN A 227 5.06 -13.23 19.36
CA ASN A 227 4.29 -14.38 18.89
C ASN A 227 4.18 -14.38 17.36
N LEU A 228 3.93 -13.22 16.75
CA LEU A 228 3.93 -13.08 15.29
C LEU A 228 5.29 -13.46 14.68
N LYS A 229 6.39 -12.94 15.23
CA LYS A 229 7.75 -13.28 14.76
C LYS A 229 8.04 -14.77 14.88
N LYS A 230 7.66 -15.41 15.99
CA LYS A 230 7.77 -16.87 16.15
C LYS A 230 6.96 -17.62 15.09
N TRP A 231 5.72 -17.17 14.84
CA TRP A 231 4.83 -17.75 13.84
C TRP A 231 5.40 -17.63 12.41
N LEU A 232 5.98 -16.48 12.07
CA LEU A 232 6.64 -16.25 10.77
C LEU A 232 7.94 -17.07 10.64
N ASN A 233 8.77 -17.13 11.70
CA ASN A 233 10.00 -17.91 11.71
C ASN A 233 9.75 -19.42 11.55
N ALA A 234 8.67 -19.96 12.12
CA ALA A 234 8.25 -21.35 11.91
C ALA A 234 7.93 -21.68 10.43
N ARG A 235 7.73 -20.65 9.60
CA ARG A 235 7.51 -20.75 8.15
C ARG A 235 8.72 -20.34 7.33
N ASN A 236 9.88 -20.17 7.96
CA ASN A 236 11.10 -19.69 7.32
C ASN A 236 10.91 -18.34 6.60
N SER A 237 10.04 -17.47 7.12
CA SER A 237 9.75 -16.16 6.53
C SER A 237 10.83 -15.13 6.88
N ILE A 238 11.29 -14.34 5.91
CA ILE A 238 12.17 -13.19 6.16
C ILE A 238 11.41 -12.02 6.81
N LEU A 239 10.07 -11.99 6.73
CA LEU A 239 9.26 -10.90 7.28
C LEU A 239 9.28 -10.84 8.81
N ALA A 240 9.80 -11.87 9.48
CA ALA A 240 10.06 -11.88 10.93
C ALA A 240 11.24 -10.98 11.35
N ASP A 241 12.10 -10.61 10.40
CA ASP A 241 13.25 -9.75 10.65
C ASP A 241 12.86 -8.27 10.60
N GLU A 242 13.72 -7.44 11.18
CA GLU A 242 13.66 -6.00 10.97
C GLU A 242 14.37 -5.61 9.67
N PRO A 243 13.85 -4.60 8.94
CA PRO A 243 12.74 -3.71 9.30
C PRO A 243 11.34 -4.22 8.88
N TYR A 244 11.21 -5.45 8.37
CA TYR A 244 9.97 -5.93 7.75
C TYR A 244 8.81 -6.04 8.73
N THR A 245 9.03 -6.63 9.91
CA THR A 245 7.97 -6.76 10.90
C THR A 245 7.48 -5.39 11.36
N SER A 246 8.39 -4.54 11.85
CA SER A 246 8.02 -3.22 12.36
C SER A 246 7.45 -2.32 11.26
N GLY A 247 8.00 -2.36 10.04
CA GLY A 247 7.47 -1.59 8.90
C GLY A 247 6.01 -1.89 8.60
N ILE A 248 5.64 -3.17 8.54
CA ILE A 248 4.24 -3.58 8.29
C ILE A 248 3.33 -3.21 9.47
N VAL A 249 3.76 -3.46 10.71
CA VAL A 249 2.96 -3.15 11.91
C VAL A 249 2.77 -1.64 12.12
N ASN A 250 3.81 -0.85 11.84
CA ASN A 250 3.75 0.61 11.94
C ASN A 250 2.84 1.19 10.87
N ALA A 251 2.93 0.70 9.63
CA ALA A 251 2.00 1.09 8.57
C ALA A 251 0.54 0.71 8.92
N ALA A 252 0.31 -0.49 9.44
CA ALA A 252 -1.00 -0.92 9.93
C ALA A 252 -1.56 0.05 10.99
N LYS A 253 -0.74 0.44 11.96
CA LYS A 253 -1.10 1.40 13.02
C LYS A 253 -1.41 2.78 12.45
N GLU A 254 -0.53 3.30 11.61
CA GLU A 254 -0.65 4.63 10.99
C GLU A 254 -1.92 4.75 10.14
N TYR A 255 -2.36 3.66 9.51
CA TYR A 255 -3.52 3.62 8.61
C TYR A 255 -4.78 3.04 9.26
N ASN A 256 -4.75 2.73 10.57
CA ASN A 256 -5.84 2.07 11.28
C ASN A 256 -6.34 0.78 10.59
N VAL A 257 -5.42 0.01 10.01
CA VAL A 257 -5.69 -1.27 9.35
C VAL A 257 -5.19 -2.39 10.26
N ASN A 258 -5.91 -3.51 10.31
CA ASN A 258 -5.49 -4.66 11.10
C ASN A 258 -4.12 -5.20 10.62
N PRO A 259 -3.08 -5.27 11.47
CA PRO A 259 -1.77 -5.77 11.05
C PRO A 259 -1.82 -7.23 10.57
N ILE A 260 -2.72 -8.05 11.12
CA ILE A 260 -2.94 -9.43 10.69
C ILE A 260 -3.45 -9.47 9.24
N LEU A 261 -4.28 -8.50 8.83
CA LEU A 261 -4.75 -8.40 7.44
C LEU A 261 -3.59 -8.15 6.49
N LEU A 262 -2.69 -7.23 6.82
CA LEU A 262 -1.50 -6.97 6.00
C LEU A 262 -0.62 -8.22 5.88
N PHE A 263 -0.34 -8.93 6.98
CA PHE A 263 0.40 -10.19 6.91
C PHE A 263 -0.35 -11.30 6.17
N ALA A 264 -1.68 -11.35 6.25
CA ALA A 264 -2.46 -12.31 5.50
C ALA A 264 -2.34 -12.09 3.99
N ILE A 265 -2.31 -10.84 3.55
CA ILE A 265 -2.06 -10.46 2.16
C ILE A 265 -0.65 -10.90 1.72
N THR A 266 0.40 -10.64 2.51
CA THR A 266 1.76 -11.10 2.14
C THR A 266 1.87 -12.63 2.09
N GLY A 267 1.08 -13.32 2.91
CA GLY A 267 0.90 -14.76 2.86
C GLY A 267 0.28 -15.22 1.54
N GLN A 268 -0.81 -14.57 1.11
CA GLN A 268 -1.50 -14.89 -0.13
C GLN A 268 -0.66 -14.56 -1.37
N GLU A 269 0.00 -13.39 -1.38
CA GLU A 269 0.75 -12.89 -2.54
C GLU A 269 2.11 -13.58 -2.71
N GLN A 270 2.83 -13.80 -1.61
CA GLN A 270 4.24 -14.17 -1.65
C GLN A 270 4.59 -15.33 -0.71
N SER A 271 3.59 -16.06 -0.19
CA SER A 271 3.80 -17.17 0.75
C SER A 271 4.66 -16.77 1.96
N PHE A 272 4.47 -15.54 2.46
CA PHE A 272 5.26 -14.92 3.52
C PHE A 272 6.74 -14.73 3.20
N VAL A 273 7.15 -14.76 1.93
CA VAL A 273 8.52 -14.51 1.49
C VAL A 273 9.54 -15.44 2.18
N PRO A 274 9.62 -16.73 1.79
CA PRO A 274 10.56 -17.67 2.39
C PRO A 274 12.02 -17.22 2.19
N ARG A 275 12.85 -17.33 3.23
CA ARG A 275 14.28 -16.95 3.22
C ARG A 275 15.09 -17.66 2.14
N THR A 276 14.67 -18.86 1.76
CA THR A 276 15.30 -19.68 0.71
C THR A 276 14.99 -19.19 -0.70
N GLY A 277 14.07 -18.23 -0.86
CA GLY A 277 13.73 -17.65 -2.15
C GLY A 277 14.90 -16.86 -2.74
N LYS A 278 15.21 -17.08 -4.02
CA LYS A 278 16.32 -16.42 -4.75
C LYS A 278 16.29 -14.89 -4.67
N ASN A 279 15.11 -14.29 -4.52
CA ASN A 279 14.88 -12.85 -4.43
C ASN A 279 14.22 -12.43 -3.11
N ALA A 280 14.34 -13.22 -2.04
CA ALA A 280 13.60 -13.00 -0.78
C ALA A 280 13.73 -11.57 -0.24
N VAL A 281 14.95 -11.01 -0.18
CA VAL A 281 15.19 -9.63 0.27
C VAL A 281 14.47 -8.61 -0.62
N LYS A 282 14.51 -8.79 -1.94
CA LYS A 282 13.85 -7.89 -2.89
C LYS A 282 12.34 -7.96 -2.78
N ILE A 283 11.77 -9.15 -2.60
CA ILE A 283 10.33 -9.35 -2.44
C ILE A 283 9.88 -8.82 -1.07
N ALA A 284 10.68 -8.98 -0.02
CA ALA A 284 10.37 -8.50 1.33
C ALA A 284 10.22 -6.97 1.42
N ASN A 285 10.84 -6.23 0.51
CA ASN A 285 10.65 -4.79 0.37
C ASN A 285 9.29 -4.40 -0.25
N ASN A 286 8.65 -5.27 -1.03
CA ASN A 286 7.30 -5.08 -1.56
C ASN A 286 6.52 -6.41 -1.54
N PRO A 287 6.19 -6.94 -0.34
CA PRO A 287 5.62 -8.27 -0.21
C PRO A 287 4.12 -8.33 -0.56
N PHE A 288 3.53 -7.16 -0.86
CA PHE A 288 2.12 -6.99 -1.21
C PHE A 288 1.88 -7.00 -2.73
N ASN A 289 2.94 -7.01 -3.54
CA ASN A 289 2.90 -6.98 -5.00
C ASN A 289 2.09 -5.79 -5.56
N VAL A 290 2.09 -4.64 -4.87
CA VAL A 290 1.35 -3.46 -5.36
C VAL A 290 2.04 -2.91 -6.62
N TYR A 291 1.24 -2.56 -7.64
CA TYR A 291 1.68 -2.07 -8.97
C TYR A 291 2.41 -3.11 -9.85
N HIS A 292 2.09 -4.40 -9.70
CA HIS A 292 2.52 -5.47 -10.61
C HIS A 292 4.03 -5.71 -10.79
N SER A 293 4.94 -5.19 -9.97
CA SER A 293 6.31 -5.69 -10.04
C SER A 293 7.24 -5.30 -8.87
N TRP A 294 7.71 -6.30 -8.12
CA TRP A 294 9.02 -6.21 -7.45
C TRP A 294 10.19 -6.17 -8.45
N TYR A 295 9.91 -6.42 -9.74
CA TYR A 295 10.85 -6.36 -10.86
C TYR A 295 11.07 -4.95 -11.43
N GLU A 296 10.04 -4.09 -11.50
CA GLU A 296 10.15 -2.75 -12.11
C GLU A 296 10.20 -1.65 -11.04
N TYR A 297 9.64 -1.89 -9.84
CA TYR A 297 9.65 -0.90 -8.75
C TYR A 297 9.80 -1.54 -7.35
N ASN A 298 11.00 -1.43 -6.76
CA ASN A 298 11.34 -1.98 -5.45
C ASN A 298 11.63 -0.85 -4.44
N THR A 299 10.61 -0.47 -3.65
CA THR A 299 10.71 0.51 -2.56
C THR A 299 11.36 -0.11 -1.32
N ASN A 300 11.09 0.42 -0.12
CA ASN A 300 11.24 -0.34 1.12
C ASN A 300 9.87 -0.88 1.59
N VAL A 301 9.91 -1.76 2.59
CA VAL A 301 8.72 -2.42 3.17
C VAL A 301 7.75 -1.46 3.83
N ASN A 302 8.24 -0.35 4.40
CA ASN A 302 7.37 0.66 5.02
C ASN A 302 6.50 1.32 3.95
N ASP A 303 7.11 1.78 2.86
CA ASP A 303 6.40 2.44 1.76
C ASP A 303 5.38 1.49 1.12
N SER A 304 5.78 0.24 0.83
CA SER A 304 4.87 -0.73 0.21
C SER A 304 3.72 -1.12 1.15
N ALA A 305 3.96 -1.25 2.46
CA ALA A 305 2.92 -1.50 3.45
C ALA A 305 1.95 -0.32 3.58
N LYS A 306 2.45 0.92 3.58
CA LYS A 306 1.62 2.14 3.59
C LYS A 306 0.74 2.23 2.35
N ILE A 307 1.30 1.91 1.17
CA ILE A 307 0.53 1.86 -0.07
C ILE A 307 -0.55 0.78 0.03
N ALA A 308 -0.22 -0.44 0.46
CA ALA A 308 -1.20 -1.52 0.61
C ALA A 308 -2.34 -1.15 1.58
N ALA A 309 -2.00 -0.57 2.74
CA ALA A 309 -2.98 -0.09 3.71
C ALA A 309 -3.88 1.01 3.14
N ASN A 310 -3.31 1.98 2.41
CA ASN A 310 -4.08 3.01 1.73
C ASN A 310 -5.03 2.43 0.67
N THR A 311 -4.56 1.46 -0.12
CA THR A 311 -5.36 0.76 -1.13
C THR A 311 -6.56 0.08 -0.48
N ILE A 312 -6.37 -0.62 0.65
CA ILE A 312 -7.46 -1.24 1.42
C ILE A 312 -8.51 -0.20 1.82
N ILE A 313 -8.10 0.94 2.39
CA ILE A 313 -9.02 2.01 2.79
C ILE A 313 -9.78 2.58 1.58
N LYS A 314 -9.06 2.89 0.49
CA LYS A 314 -9.65 3.43 -0.74
C LYS A 314 -10.69 2.49 -1.32
N LEU A 315 -10.38 1.20 -1.42
CA LEU A 315 -11.28 0.19 -1.97
C LEU A 315 -12.46 -0.11 -1.03
N SER A 316 -12.31 0.07 0.28
CA SER A 316 -13.38 -0.15 1.26
C SER A 316 -14.50 0.89 1.22
N LYS A 317 -14.28 2.05 0.58
CA LYS A 317 -15.27 3.12 0.46
C LYS A 317 -16.54 2.63 -0.26
N GLY A 318 -17.69 3.04 0.25
CA GLY A 318 -19.00 2.76 -0.35
C GLY A 318 -19.47 1.32 -0.20
N ARG A 319 -18.78 0.51 0.62
CA ARG A 319 -19.17 -0.88 0.90
C ARG A 319 -20.53 -0.92 1.62
N PRO A 320 -21.53 -1.66 1.10
CA PRO A 320 -22.75 -1.96 1.85
C PRO A 320 -22.44 -2.85 3.07
N GLU A 321 -23.11 -2.61 4.20
CA GLU A 321 -22.85 -3.36 5.44
C GLU A 321 -23.02 -4.88 5.29
N SER A 322 -23.96 -5.31 4.45
CA SER A 322 -24.25 -6.73 4.18
C SER A 322 -23.21 -7.44 3.33
N VAL A 323 -22.24 -6.73 2.74
CA VAL A 323 -21.22 -7.31 1.86
C VAL A 323 -19.94 -7.54 2.64
N ASN A 324 -19.36 -8.74 2.47
CA ASN A 324 -18.09 -9.10 3.08
C ASN A 324 -16.99 -8.09 2.67
N PRO A 325 -16.23 -7.53 3.63
CA PRO A 325 -15.26 -6.48 3.35
C PRO A 325 -14.11 -6.91 2.46
N LEU A 326 -13.60 -8.14 2.61
CA LEU A 326 -12.51 -8.65 1.80
C LEU A 326 -12.96 -9.00 0.38
N ALA A 327 -14.18 -9.54 0.24
CA ALA A 327 -14.79 -9.73 -1.08
C ALA A 327 -15.03 -8.38 -1.78
N TRP A 328 -15.48 -7.36 -1.04
CA TRP A 328 -15.74 -6.01 -1.58
C TRP A 328 -14.47 -5.36 -2.13
N ILE A 329 -13.37 -5.36 -1.37
CA ILE A 329 -12.11 -4.78 -1.87
C ILE A 329 -11.54 -5.59 -3.03
N ASN A 330 -11.84 -6.88 -3.14
CA ASN A 330 -11.36 -7.72 -4.23
C ASN A 330 -12.14 -7.52 -5.54
N LEU A 331 -13.46 -7.37 -5.48
CA LEU A 331 -14.35 -7.49 -6.64
C LEU A 331 -15.03 -6.18 -7.06
N ARG A 332 -14.38 -5.03 -6.93
CA ARG A 332 -15.00 -3.74 -7.27
C ARG A 332 -15.32 -3.60 -8.78
N GLY A 333 -16.41 -4.21 -9.24
CA GLY A 333 -17.00 -4.05 -10.58
C GLY A 333 -16.25 -4.70 -11.75
N GLY A 334 -15.32 -5.64 -11.51
CA GLY A 334 -14.60 -6.33 -12.60
C GLY A 334 -13.46 -5.51 -13.24
N ALA A 335 -13.18 -4.32 -12.73
CA ALA A 335 -11.96 -3.58 -13.03
C ALA A 335 -11.54 -2.80 -11.76
N GLY A 336 -10.28 -2.92 -11.33
CA GLY A 336 -9.72 -2.10 -10.24
C GLY A 336 -9.94 -2.59 -8.78
N GLY A 337 -10.23 -3.87 -8.56
CA GLY A 337 -10.14 -4.50 -7.24
C GLY A 337 -8.69 -4.70 -6.76
N TYR A 338 -8.50 -5.18 -5.52
CA TYR A 338 -7.16 -5.38 -4.96
C TYR A 338 -6.33 -6.38 -5.78
N ALA A 339 -6.94 -7.47 -6.25
CA ALA A 339 -6.32 -8.49 -7.08
C ALA A 339 -7.20 -8.86 -8.27
N GLU A 340 -6.59 -9.35 -9.35
CA GLU A 340 -7.30 -9.85 -10.53
C GLU A 340 -8.02 -11.19 -10.26
N ASP A 341 -7.50 -11.99 -9.33
CA ASP A 341 -8.09 -13.28 -8.96
C ASP A 341 -9.39 -13.07 -8.16
N PRO A 342 -10.56 -13.50 -8.68
CA PRO A 342 -11.84 -13.32 -8.00
C PRO A 342 -11.93 -14.06 -6.66
N ASN A 343 -11.07 -15.06 -6.42
CA ASN A 343 -11.02 -15.85 -5.19
C ASN A 343 -9.90 -15.43 -4.23
N TRP A 344 -9.12 -14.41 -4.56
CA TRP A 344 -8.02 -13.92 -3.73
C TRP A 344 -8.46 -13.65 -2.28
N TRP A 345 -9.63 -13.02 -2.11
CA TRP A 345 -10.17 -12.68 -0.80
C TRP A 345 -10.46 -13.90 0.08
N VAL A 346 -10.73 -15.07 -0.51
CA VAL A 346 -10.95 -16.32 0.23
C VAL A 346 -9.64 -16.77 0.87
N GLY A 347 -8.56 -16.77 0.10
CA GLY A 347 -7.21 -17.10 0.59
C GLY A 347 -6.76 -16.16 1.71
N VAL A 348 -6.93 -14.85 1.50
CA VAL A 348 -6.63 -13.84 2.53
C VAL A 348 -7.48 -14.07 3.79
N SER A 349 -8.78 -14.34 3.64
CA SER A 349 -9.68 -14.60 4.78
C SER A 349 -9.22 -15.81 5.59
N MET A 350 -8.85 -16.91 4.93
CA MET A 350 -8.37 -18.12 5.61
C MET A 350 -7.06 -17.87 6.36
N ILE A 351 -6.11 -17.19 5.72
CA ILE A 351 -4.81 -16.87 6.33
C ILE A 351 -5.01 -15.91 7.51
N PHE A 352 -5.87 -14.91 7.37
CA PHE A 352 -6.20 -13.95 8.42
C PHE A 352 -6.70 -14.66 9.68
N GLN A 353 -7.69 -15.56 9.55
CA GLN A 353 -8.20 -16.33 10.68
C GLN A 353 -7.14 -17.26 11.28
N LYS A 354 -6.28 -17.84 10.43
CA LYS A 354 -5.18 -18.70 10.89
C LYS A 354 -4.15 -17.92 11.72
N ILE A 355 -3.78 -16.71 11.31
CA ILE A 355 -2.86 -15.88 12.09
C ILE A 355 -3.57 -15.44 13.38
N LYS A 356 -4.79 -14.91 13.29
CA LYS A 356 -5.57 -14.40 14.43
C LYS A 356 -5.77 -15.43 15.55
N SER A 357 -5.95 -16.70 15.20
CA SER A 357 -6.08 -17.79 16.17
C SER A 357 -4.74 -18.28 16.75
N SER A 358 -3.60 -17.87 16.19
CA SER A 358 -2.28 -18.40 16.55
C SER A 358 -1.40 -17.46 17.37
N ILE A 359 -1.70 -16.16 17.46
CA ILE A 359 -0.78 -15.14 18.03
C ILE A 359 -1.35 -14.37 19.19
#